data_AF-A0A956C7L1-F1
#
_entry.id   AF-A0A956C7L1-F1
#
_cell.length_a   1.000
_cell.length_b   1.000
_cell.length_c   1.000
_cell.angle_alpha   90.00
_cell.angle_beta   90.00
_cell.angle_gamma   90.00
#
_symmetry.space_group_name_H-M   'P 1'
#
loop_
_entity.id
_entity.type
_entity.pdbx_description
1 polymer ?
#
loop_
_entity_poly.entity_id
_entity_poly.type
_entity_poly.pdbx_seq_one_letter_code
_entity_poly.pdbx_strand_id
1 'polypeptide(L)'
;MKSALLALVALGLVSACSSTTGSNGGGGGMAGFGGDAATGGGGGGGITIDAGDASAPGAQVVYAHTDTTLFSLDPKATTLSLKQLGDFDCIGGTGIDTSMTDVAVDKDGNLWGISASAVMPLAVVNKSVHCGTPIVLSKSDSVRFYALTFAPVGVLDASKEVLVAGNTAGELWAIDSQGGLTLLGNFGTVPSNDGNGHTFQYPGTKWELSGDVVFLANGGNPVGFATVRDCQNPPSDQNCSDDDTLIEIDVPKLSTKIGGAVTKAVRGKIVKRAGCTDDVAGSYDNMYGIGAWGEKVYGFSRAGYLVDVDLVDGSGCLVKQYNGAKFSGAGVTTIAPIVPPPPK
;
A
#
# COMPACT_ATOMS: atom_id res chain seq x y z
N MET A 1 -14.49 64.48 -5.51
CA MET A 1 -15.67 64.12 -4.70
C MET A 1 -15.22 63.22 -3.55
N LYS A 2 -15.32 63.78 -2.34
CA LYS A 2 -15.50 63.20 -1.00
C LYS A 2 -14.99 61.76 -0.69
N SER A 3 -13.92 61.75 0.12
CA SER A 3 -13.84 61.20 1.50
C SER A 3 -14.11 59.72 1.81
N ALA A 4 -13.01 59.02 2.11
CA ALA A 4 -12.67 58.31 3.37
C ALA A 4 -13.76 57.67 4.26
N LEU A 5 -13.50 56.44 4.74
CA LEU A 5 -13.47 56.19 6.19
C LEU A 5 -12.64 54.95 6.58
N LEU A 6 -11.95 55.14 7.70
CA LEU A 6 -11.00 54.35 8.46
C LEU A 6 -11.75 53.48 9.48
N ALA A 7 -11.25 52.28 9.83
CA ALA A 7 -11.49 51.68 11.15
C ALA A 7 -10.30 50.83 11.59
N LEU A 8 -9.59 51.41 12.57
CA LEU A 8 -8.47 50.89 13.33
C LEU A 8 -9.06 50.13 14.54
N VAL A 9 -8.58 48.92 14.87
CA VAL A 9 -8.74 48.35 16.21
C VAL A 9 -7.38 47.80 16.65
N ALA A 10 -6.84 48.44 17.68
CA ALA A 10 -5.71 47.99 18.48
C ALA A 10 -6.18 47.94 19.93
N LEU A 11 -5.84 46.89 20.68
CA LEU A 11 -5.18 46.90 21.99
C LEU A 11 -5.38 45.58 22.74
N GLY A 12 -4.33 45.12 23.43
CA GLY A 12 -4.42 44.13 24.51
C GLY A 12 -3.08 43.53 24.91
N LEU A 13 -2.23 44.31 25.60
CA LEU A 13 -1.05 43.82 26.32
C LEU A 13 -1.44 43.09 27.64
N VAL A 14 -0.53 42.23 28.11
CA VAL A 14 0.15 42.21 29.44
C VAL A 14 0.15 40.80 30.07
N SER A 15 1.32 40.19 30.29
CA SER A 15 1.94 40.04 31.63
C SER A 15 3.03 38.96 31.63
N ALA A 16 4.23 39.35 32.08
CA ALA A 16 5.35 38.46 32.39
C ALA A 16 5.34 38.11 33.89
N CYS A 17 5.77 36.90 34.24
CA CYS A 17 6.33 36.59 35.56
C CYS A 17 7.50 35.61 35.41
N SER A 18 8.59 35.95 36.10
CA SER A 18 9.87 35.26 36.14
C SER A 18 10.02 34.37 37.37
N SER A 19 11.01 33.47 37.27
CA SER A 19 11.88 32.90 38.32
C SER A 19 11.33 31.79 39.23
N THR A 20 12.04 30.66 39.27
CA THR A 20 12.85 30.29 40.46
C THR A 20 13.87 29.20 40.18
N THR A 21 15.02 29.41 40.82
CA THR A 21 16.26 28.63 40.92
C THR A 21 16.07 27.44 41.87
N GLY A 22 16.73 26.31 41.61
CA GLY A 22 16.82 25.18 42.55
C GLY A 22 18.02 24.28 42.24
N SER A 23 18.93 24.19 43.20
CA SER A 23 20.30 23.67 43.10
C SER A 23 20.44 22.23 43.65
N ASN A 24 21.59 21.63 43.34
CA ASN A 24 22.31 20.55 44.04
C ASN A 24 21.88 19.09 43.86
N GLY A 25 22.79 18.32 43.24
CA GLY A 25 23.75 17.55 44.05
C GLY A 25 23.72 16.03 43.89
N GLY A 26 24.91 15.43 43.79
CA GLY A 26 25.15 14.07 44.24
C GLY A 26 25.62 13.11 43.17
N GLY A 27 26.95 12.93 43.07
CA GLY A 27 27.54 11.84 42.31
C GLY A 27 27.42 10.48 43.00
N GLY A 28 27.91 9.45 42.30
CA GLY A 28 28.09 8.12 42.84
C GLY A 28 28.04 7.08 41.73
N GLY A 29 29.20 6.75 41.16
CA GLY A 29 29.32 5.61 40.26
C GLY A 29 29.20 4.29 41.02
N MET A 30 28.85 3.22 40.31
CA MET A 30 29.30 1.87 40.59
C MET A 30 29.19 1.03 39.32
N ALA A 31 30.26 0.31 39.06
CA ALA A 31 30.43 -0.63 37.98
C ALA A 31 29.58 -1.89 38.18
N GLY A 32 29.25 -2.52 37.05
CA GLY A 32 29.50 -3.96 36.93
C GLY A 32 28.29 -4.88 36.94
N PHE A 33 28.36 -5.78 35.96
CA PHE A 33 27.84 -7.15 35.91
C PHE A 33 26.48 -7.40 35.27
N GLY A 34 26.49 -8.45 34.44
CA GLY A 34 25.33 -9.29 34.20
C GLY A 34 24.79 -9.19 32.79
N GLY A 35 25.40 -9.92 31.86
CA GLY A 35 24.71 -10.25 30.63
C GLY A 35 23.56 -11.20 30.91
N ASP A 36 22.45 -10.99 30.22
CA ASP A 36 21.42 -12.00 30.03
C ASP A 36 21.06 -12.04 28.55
N ALA A 37 21.23 -13.23 27.99
CA ALA A 37 20.84 -13.59 26.65
C ALA A 37 19.31 -13.55 26.55
N ALA A 38 18.76 -12.59 25.81
CA ALA A 38 17.37 -12.60 25.42
C ALA A 38 17.18 -13.52 24.21
N THR A 39 16.96 -14.80 24.49
CA THR A 39 16.17 -15.69 23.62
C THR A 39 14.74 -15.15 23.54
N GLY A 40 14.35 -14.66 22.37
CA GLY A 40 12.99 -14.19 22.10
C GLY A 40 12.59 -14.53 20.67
N GLY A 41 12.44 -15.84 20.40
CA GLY A 41 11.81 -16.31 19.17
C GLY A 41 10.35 -15.88 19.16
N GLY A 42 10.04 -14.88 18.35
CA GLY A 42 8.67 -14.55 17.99
C GLY A 42 8.06 -15.75 17.26
N GLY A 43 7.16 -16.45 17.94
CA GLY A 43 6.39 -17.53 17.35
C GLY A 43 5.53 -16.96 16.23
N GLY A 44 5.94 -17.22 14.98
CA GLY A 44 5.11 -16.98 13.82
C GLY A 44 3.81 -17.75 14.00
N GLY A 45 2.70 -17.02 14.11
CA GLY A 45 1.37 -17.57 13.97
C GLY A 45 1.18 -18.00 12.53
N GLY A 46 1.79 -19.13 12.18
CA GLY A 46 1.61 -19.76 10.88
C GLY A 46 0.14 -20.05 10.68
N ILE A 47 -0.34 -19.82 9.46
CA ILE A 47 -1.70 -20.14 9.05
C ILE A 47 -1.93 -21.64 9.31
N THR A 48 -2.67 -22.00 10.35
CA THR A 48 -3.27 -23.32 10.45
C THR A 48 -4.48 -23.34 9.53
N ILE A 49 -4.24 -23.52 8.23
CA ILE A 49 -5.29 -23.91 7.30
C ILE A 49 -5.77 -25.28 7.81
N ASP A 50 -7.07 -25.43 8.10
CA ASP A 50 -7.63 -26.75 8.39
C ASP A 50 -7.16 -27.73 7.30
N ALA A 51 -6.70 -28.91 7.73
CA ALA A 51 -5.93 -29.88 6.93
C ALA A 51 -6.65 -30.45 5.68
N GLY A 52 -7.83 -29.94 5.32
CA GLY A 52 -8.53 -30.25 4.08
C GLY A 52 -8.19 -29.37 2.89
N ASP A 53 -7.55 -28.19 3.09
CA ASP A 53 -7.34 -27.18 2.02
C ASP A 53 -5.94 -26.53 2.06
N ALA A 54 -4.97 -27.16 2.75
CA ALA A 54 -3.61 -26.66 2.81
C ALA A 54 -2.93 -26.77 1.44
N SER A 55 -3.02 -25.71 0.64
CA SER A 55 -2.11 -25.48 -0.47
C SER A 55 -0.69 -25.57 0.08
N ALA A 56 0.17 -26.37 -0.57
CA ALA A 56 1.53 -26.62 -0.11
C ALA A 56 2.26 -25.29 0.23
N PRO A 57 3.18 -25.28 1.22
CA PRO A 57 4.05 -24.13 1.46
C PRO A 57 4.68 -23.67 0.14
N GLY A 58 4.46 -22.40 -0.24
CA GLY A 58 4.86 -21.87 -1.56
C GLY A 58 3.79 -21.91 -2.65
N ALA A 59 2.55 -22.25 -2.34
CA ALA A 59 1.43 -22.04 -3.25
C ALA A 59 1.23 -20.53 -3.46
N GLN A 60 1.24 -20.13 -4.74
CA GLN A 60 0.94 -18.76 -5.15
C GLN A 60 -0.51 -18.49 -4.80
N VAL A 61 -0.76 -17.63 -3.82
CA VAL A 61 -2.10 -17.18 -3.46
C VAL A 61 -2.13 -15.67 -3.62
N VAL A 62 -3.13 -15.22 -4.36
CA VAL A 62 -3.50 -13.80 -4.43
C VAL A 62 -4.62 -13.61 -3.42
N TYR A 63 -4.49 -12.61 -2.57
CA TYR A 63 -5.55 -12.16 -1.69
C TYR A 63 -6.12 -10.87 -2.24
N ALA A 64 -7.42 -10.71 -2.08
CA ALA A 64 -8.12 -9.46 -2.35
C ALA A 64 -9.10 -9.25 -1.21
N HIS A 65 -9.43 -8.00 -0.90
CA HIS A 65 -10.42 -7.73 0.13
C HIS A 65 -11.33 -6.58 -0.24
N THR A 66 -12.51 -6.59 0.36
CA THR A 66 -13.36 -5.42 0.49
C THR A 66 -13.01 -4.69 1.78
N ASP A 67 -13.76 -3.64 2.13
CA ASP A 67 -13.56 -2.94 3.40
C ASP A 67 -13.63 -3.89 4.60
N THR A 68 -14.42 -4.97 4.50
CA THR A 68 -14.74 -5.86 5.63
C THR A 68 -14.39 -7.33 5.47
N THR A 69 -14.09 -7.80 4.27
CA THR A 69 -14.03 -9.24 3.97
C THR A 69 -12.82 -9.59 3.14
N LEU A 70 -12.09 -10.64 3.55
CA LEU A 70 -10.93 -11.19 2.84
C LEU A 70 -11.34 -12.36 1.93
N PHE A 71 -10.74 -12.38 0.74
CA PHE A 71 -10.87 -13.44 -0.25
C PHE A 71 -9.49 -13.95 -0.65
N SER A 72 -9.42 -15.21 -1.05
CA SER A 72 -8.29 -15.73 -1.83
C SER A 72 -8.70 -16.07 -3.25
N LEU A 73 -7.70 -16.02 -4.13
CA LEU A 73 -7.77 -16.34 -5.54
C LEU A 73 -6.56 -17.21 -5.90
N ASP A 74 -6.83 -18.34 -6.55
CA ASP A 74 -5.79 -19.18 -7.14
C ASP A 74 -5.45 -18.65 -8.54
N PRO A 75 -4.23 -18.10 -8.76
CA PRO A 75 -3.83 -17.54 -10.04
C PRO A 75 -3.70 -18.58 -11.16
N LYS A 76 -3.70 -19.88 -10.82
CA LYS A 76 -3.64 -20.99 -11.79
C LYS A 76 -5.03 -21.52 -12.15
N ALA A 77 -6.06 -21.18 -11.37
CA ALA A 77 -7.42 -21.60 -11.66
C ALA A 77 -7.95 -20.86 -12.90
N THR A 78 -8.35 -21.60 -13.93
CA THR A 78 -8.88 -21.02 -15.18
C THR A 78 -10.11 -20.14 -14.97
N THR A 79 -10.89 -20.41 -13.92
CA THR A 79 -12.09 -19.63 -13.60
C THR A 79 -11.80 -18.36 -12.82
N LEU A 80 -10.61 -18.25 -12.21
CA LEU A 80 -10.21 -17.17 -11.30
C LEU A 80 -11.38 -16.83 -10.36
N SER A 81 -11.80 -17.78 -9.52
CA SER A 81 -12.94 -17.57 -8.61
C SER A 81 -12.45 -17.18 -7.23
N LEU A 82 -13.14 -16.24 -6.59
CA LEU A 82 -12.86 -15.85 -5.22
C LEU A 82 -13.39 -16.88 -4.25
N LYS A 83 -12.54 -17.31 -3.33
CA LYS A 83 -12.91 -18.05 -2.12
C LYS A 83 -12.94 -17.07 -0.96
N GLN A 84 -14.11 -16.82 -0.40
CA GLN A 84 -14.22 -16.01 0.82
C GLN A 84 -13.55 -16.74 1.98
N LEU A 85 -12.65 -16.04 2.68
CA LEU A 85 -11.93 -16.56 3.83
C LEU A 85 -12.58 -16.14 5.15
N GLY A 86 -13.19 -14.95 5.19
CA GLY A 86 -13.90 -14.46 6.36
C GLY A 86 -13.95 -12.95 6.42
N ASP A 87 -14.73 -12.44 7.37
CA ASP A 87 -14.74 -11.02 7.71
C ASP A 87 -13.62 -10.70 8.70
N PHE A 88 -13.09 -9.48 8.63
CA PHE A 88 -12.12 -8.99 9.61
C PHE A 88 -12.82 -8.68 10.93
N ASP A 89 -12.33 -9.27 12.04
CA ASP A 89 -12.96 -9.12 13.35
C ASP A 89 -12.50 -7.88 14.14
N CYS A 90 -11.63 -7.05 13.54
CA CYS A 90 -10.95 -5.93 14.19
C CYS A 90 -11.27 -4.56 13.61
N ILE A 91 -12.32 -4.45 12.80
CA ILE A 91 -12.75 -3.19 12.17
C ILE A 91 -14.26 -2.99 12.39
N GLY A 92 -14.71 -1.74 12.28
CA GLY A 92 -16.15 -1.40 12.38
C GLY A 92 -16.68 -1.24 13.82
N GLY A 93 -15.82 -1.23 14.83
CA GLY A 93 -16.16 -0.94 16.23
C GLY A 93 -16.05 0.55 16.61
N THR A 94 -16.58 0.94 17.76
CA THR A 94 -16.44 2.32 18.27
C THR A 94 -14.97 2.63 18.62
N GLY A 95 -14.42 3.71 18.04
CA GLY A 95 -13.02 4.11 18.26
C GLY A 95 -12.00 3.24 17.51
N ILE A 96 -12.47 2.40 16.60
CA ILE A 96 -11.66 1.53 15.74
C ILE A 96 -11.85 1.99 14.29
N ASP A 97 -10.84 1.79 13.45
CA ASP A 97 -10.98 2.03 12.02
C ASP A 97 -12.14 1.21 11.44
N THR A 98 -12.86 1.80 10.49
CA THR A 98 -14.09 1.21 9.93
C THR A 98 -13.82 0.24 8.79
N SER A 99 -12.60 0.21 8.28
CA SER A 99 -12.21 -0.59 7.11
C SER A 99 -10.75 -1.02 7.20
N MET A 100 -10.47 -2.21 6.66
CA MET A 100 -9.12 -2.57 6.24
C MET A 100 -8.79 -1.77 4.97
N THR A 101 -7.66 -1.07 4.94
CA THR A 101 -7.26 -0.28 3.76
C THR A 101 -6.40 -1.09 2.81
N ASP A 102 -5.57 -2.01 3.29
CA ASP A 102 -4.87 -2.96 2.42
C ASP A 102 -4.39 -4.23 3.15
N VAL A 103 -3.88 -5.23 2.40
CA VAL A 103 -3.28 -6.46 2.92
C VAL A 103 -1.96 -6.82 2.22
N ALA A 104 -0.98 -7.32 2.98
CA ALA A 104 0.28 -7.82 2.45
C ALA A 104 0.48 -9.29 2.79
N VAL A 105 1.26 -9.99 1.98
CA VAL A 105 1.66 -11.38 2.22
C VAL A 105 3.17 -11.50 2.07
N ASP A 106 3.84 -12.05 3.07
CA ASP A 106 5.27 -12.33 2.98
C ASP A 106 5.54 -13.60 2.14
N LYS A 107 6.82 -13.92 1.92
CA LYS A 107 7.27 -15.10 1.17
C LYS A 107 6.84 -16.43 1.79
N ASP A 108 6.58 -16.45 3.10
CA ASP A 108 6.22 -17.64 3.87
C ASP A 108 4.69 -17.79 3.96
N GLY A 109 3.93 -16.82 3.42
CA GLY A 109 2.48 -16.80 3.39
C GLY A 109 1.84 -16.13 4.60
N ASN A 110 2.61 -15.46 5.47
CA ASN A 110 2.02 -14.75 6.61
C ASN A 110 1.32 -13.48 6.13
N LEU A 111 0.08 -13.30 6.59
CA LEU A 111 -0.78 -12.18 6.20
C LEU A 111 -0.62 -11.01 7.17
N TRP A 112 -0.63 -9.81 6.61
CA TRP A 112 -0.65 -8.56 7.34
C TRP A 112 -1.74 -7.67 6.76
N GLY A 113 -2.38 -6.89 7.62
CA GLY A 113 -3.36 -5.88 7.24
C GLY A 113 -2.87 -4.50 7.67
N ILE A 114 -3.32 -3.47 6.96
CA ILE A 114 -3.18 -2.08 7.37
C ILE A 114 -4.55 -1.43 7.45
N SER A 115 -4.73 -0.63 8.50
CA SER A 115 -5.83 0.31 8.62
C SER A 115 -5.31 1.74 8.46
N ALA A 116 -6.19 2.73 8.60
CA ALA A 116 -5.79 4.13 8.56
C ALA A 116 -4.75 4.52 9.63
N SER A 117 -4.56 3.72 10.68
CA SER A 117 -3.76 4.05 11.86
C SER A 117 -2.73 2.99 12.30
N ALA A 118 -2.91 1.72 11.95
CA ALA A 118 -2.06 0.63 12.45
C ALA A 118 -1.85 -0.47 11.40
N VAL A 119 -0.77 -1.23 11.55
CA VAL A 119 -0.59 -2.52 10.88
C VAL A 119 -0.77 -3.67 11.86
N MET A 120 -1.23 -4.82 11.39
CA MET A 120 -1.47 -5.98 12.24
C MET A 120 -1.27 -7.29 11.48
N PRO A 121 -0.74 -8.34 12.11
CA PRO A 121 -0.76 -9.67 11.53
C PRO A 121 -2.20 -10.19 11.45
N LEU A 122 -2.50 -10.98 10.42
CA LEU A 122 -3.83 -11.56 10.20
C LEU A 122 -3.75 -13.08 10.22
N ALA A 123 -4.77 -13.72 10.79
CA ALA A 123 -4.91 -15.18 10.81
C ALA A 123 -6.32 -15.58 10.39
N VAL A 124 -6.43 -16.53 9.46
CA VAL A 124 -7.73 -17.09 9.06
C VAL A 124 -8.07 -18.24 10.00
N VAL A 125 -9.15 -18.10 10.78
CA VAL A 125 -9.59 -19.07 11.79
C VAL A 125 -11.10 -19.26 11.66
N ASN A 126 -11.56 -20.49 11.42
CA ASN A 126 -12.98 -20.83 11.40
C ASN A 126 -13.84 -19.94 10.48
N LYS A 127 -13.35 -19.59 9.28
CA LYS A 127 -14.00 -18.66 8.33
C LYS A 127 -14.14 -17.22 8.82
N SER A 128 -13.29 -16.82 9.77
CA SER A 128 -13.11 -15.44 10.24
C SER A 128 -11.66 -15.03 10.02
N VAL A 129 -11.40 -13.75 9.81
CA VAL A 129 -10.04 -13.21 9.76
C VAL A 129 -9.77 -12.48 11.08
N HIS A 130 -8.98 -13.14 11.92
CA HIS A 130 -8.56 -12.60 13.20
C HIS A 130 -7.39 -11.64 13.01
N CYS A 131 -7.51 -10.42 13.52
CA CYS A 131 -6.39 -9.48 13.57
C CYS A 131 -5.63 -9.64 14.90
N GLY A 132 -4.33 -9.82 14.81
CA GLY A 132 -3.46 -9.81 15.99
C GLY A 132 -3.29 -8.40 16.58
N THR A 133 -2.35 -8.28 17.52
CA THR A 133 -2.06 -7.01 18.20
C THR A 133 -1.70 -5.90 17.20
N PRO A 134 -2.44 -4.79 17.15
CA PRO A 134 -2.11 -3.67 16.27
C PRO A 134 -0.78 -3.00 16.65
N ILE A 135 0.04 -2.70 15.64
CA ILE A 135 1.24 -1.87 15.73
C ILE A 135 0.86 -0.48 15.23
N VAL A 136 0.72 0.47 16.16
CA VAL A 136 0.35 1.85 15.84
C VAL A 136 1.47 2.53 15.08
N LEU A 137 1.13 3.15 13.94
CA LEU A 137 2.12 3.83 13.11
C LEU A 137 2.48 5.19 13.69
N SER A 138 3.78 5.48 13.78
CA SER A 138 4.34 6.74 14.27
C SER A 138 4.23 7.85 13.21
N LYS A 139 2.99 8.22 12.87
CA LYS A 139 2.65 9.18 11.82
C LYS A 139 1.95 10.42 12.36
N SER A 140 1.90 11.49 11.57
CA SER A 140 1.00 12.60 11.86
C SER A 140 -0.46 12.23 11.55
N ASP A 141 -1.40 12.94 12.19
CA ASP A 141 -2.84 12.73 12.00
C ASP A 141 -3.33 13.01 10.57
N SER A 142 -2.52 13.65 9.73
CA SER A 142 -2.83 13.93 8.32
C SER A 142 -2.43 12.78 7.38
N VAL A 143 -1.58 11.85 7.81
CA VAL A 143 -1.10 10.75 6.94
C VAL A 143 -2.06 9.56 7.04
N ARG A 144 -2.43 9.02 5.88
CA ARG A 144 -3.26 7.81 5.73
C ARG A 144 -2.59 6.87 4.76
N PHE A 145 -2.54 5.59 5.10
CA PHE A 145 -1.92 4.55 4.30
C PHE A 145 -3.00 3.68 3.63
N TYR A 146 -2.82 3.41 2.34
CA TYR A 146 -3.77 2.68 1.50
C TYR A 146 -3.12 1.57 0.68
N ALA A 147 -1.80 1.44 0.75
CA ALA A 147 -1.09 0.30 0.19
C ALA A 147 -0.21 -0.36 1.26
N LEU A 148 -0.03 -1.67 1.17
CA LEU A 148 0.83 -2.49 2.01
C LEU A 148 1.43 -3.65 1.21
N THR A 149 2.75 -3.77 1.22
CA THR A 149 3.46 -4.89 0.59
C THR A 149 4.72 -5.24 1.35
N PHE A 150 5.30 -6.41 1.08
CA PHE A 150 6.65 -6.74 1.51
C PHE A 150 7.65 -6.42 0.42
N ALA A 151 8.70 -5.66 0.75
CA ALA A 151 9.89 -5.58 -0.07
C ALA A 151 10.70 -6.87 0.10
N PRO A 152 11.08 -7.55 -1.00
CA PRO A 152 11.84 -8.79 -0.95
C PRO A 152 13.18 -8.66 -0.21
N VAL A 153 13.68 -9.79 0.30
CA VAL A 153 15.03 -9.91 0.87
C VAL A 153 16.07 -9.38 -0.13
N GLY A 154 17.00 -8.56 0.36
CA GLY A 154 18.06 -7.94 -0.44
C GLY A 154 17.71 -6.57 -1.01
N VAL A 155 16.44 -6.12 -0.94
CA VAL A 155 16.05 -4.78 -1.37
C VAL A 155 16.34 -3.74 -0.29
N LEU A 156 15.70 -3.88 0.87
CA LEU A 156 15.80 -2.95 2.00
C LEU A 156 16.58 -3.53 3.18
N ASP A 157 16.55 -4.84 3.35
CA ASP A 157 17.31 -5.58 4.36
C ASP A 157 17.93 -6.82 3.70
N ALA A 158 19.19 -7.14 4.02
CA ALA A 158 19.91 -8.24 3.39
C ALA A 158 19.42 -9.64 3.81
N SER A 159 18.65 -9.74 4.91
CA SER A 159 18.33 -11.00 5.59
C SER A 159 16.83 -11.27 5.75
N LYS A 160 15.99 -10.26 5.61
CA LYS A 160 14.54 -10.37 5.80
C LYS A 160 13.78 -9.49 4.81
N GLU A 161 12.51 -9.81 4.64
CA GLU A 161 11.58 -8.91 3.97
C GLU A 161 11.23 -7.74 4.87
N VAL A 162 10.90 -6.60 4.27
CA VAL A 162 10.56 -5.38 4.98
C VAL A 162 9.16 -4.96 4.60
N LEU A 163 8.30 -4.73 5.59
CA LEU A 163 6.95 -4.24 5.36
C LEU A 163 7.03 -2.78 4.87
N VAL A 164 6.35 -2.49 3.77
CA VAL A 164 6.32 -1.18 3.11
C VAL A 164 4.87 -0.74 2.95
N ALA A 165 4.56 0.49 3.34
CA ALA A 165 3.27 1.10 3.15
C ALA A 165 3.33 2.30 2.20
N GLY A 166 2.26 2.51 1.44
CA GLY A 166 2.06 3.66 0.57
C GLY A 166 0.96 4.59 1.09
N ASN A 167 1.18 5.91 1.02
CA ASN A 167 0.19 6.92 1.42
C ASN A 167 -0.38 7.68 0.21
N THR A 168 -1.47 8.44 0.42
CA THR A 168 -2.12 9.26 -0.63
C THR A 168 -1.21 10.34 -1.21
N ALA A 169 -0.17 10.78 -0.49
CA ALA A 169 0.80 11.73 -1.02
C ALA A 169 1.76 11.10 -2.05
N GLY A 170 1.58 9.81 -2.38
CA GLY A 170 2.42 9.07 -3.31
C GLY A 170 3.78 8.71 -2.73
N GLU A 171 3.88 8.64 -1.40
CA GLU A 171 5.11 8.32 -0.67
C GLU A 171 5.10 6.86 -0.22
N LEU A 172 6.27 6.23 -0.25
CA LEU A 172 6.51 4.87 0.22
C LEU A 172 7.33 4.88 1.51
N TRP A 173 6.92 4.09 2.49
CA TRP A 173 7.49 4.08 3.83
C TRP A 173 7.79 2.65 4.28
N ALA A 174 9.01 2.37 4.73
CA ALA A 174 9.31 1.15 5.46
C ALA A 174 8.75 1.27 6.89
N ILE A 175 8.17 0.17 7.38
CA ILE A 175 7.60 0.07 8.72
C ILE A 175 8.47 -0.89 9.55
N ASP A 176 8.94 -0.45 10.71
CA ASP A 176 9.63 -1.31 11.67
C ASP A 176 8.66 -2.07 12.59
N SER A 177 9.18 -2.98 13.42
CA SER A 177 8.39 -3.79 14.34
C SER A 177 7.68 -3.02 15.46
N GLN A 178 7.98 -1.73 15.63
CA GLN A 178 7.42 -0.83 16.62
C GLN A 178 6.52 0.24 15.97
N GLY A 179 6.31 0.19 14.65
CA GLY A 179 5.51 1.15 13.90
C GLY A 179 6.27 2.44 13.55
N GLY A 180 7.58 2.47 13.73
CA GLY A 180 8.44 3.53 13.22
C GLY A 180 8.44 3.53 11.69
N LEU A 181 8.47 4.74 11.11
CA LEU A 181 8.33 4.96 9.67
C LEU A 181 9.61 5.56 9.08
N THR A 182 10.13 4.94 8.02
CA THR A 182 11.26 5.47 7.24
C THR A 182 10.83 5.74 5.81
N LEU A 183 10.91 7.01 5.38
CA LEU A 183 10.57 7.40 4.00
C LEU A 183 11.56 6.75 3.02
N LEU A 184 11.06 5.99 2.06
CA LEU A 184 11.85 5.33 1.01
C LEU A 184 11.91 6.18 -0.25
N GLY A 185 10.80 6.78 -0.66
CA GLY A 185 10.71 7.54 -1.89
C GLY A 185 9.29 7.95 -2.23
N ASN A 186 9.10 8.47 -3.45
CA ASN A 186 7.80 8.83 -4.01
C ASN A 186 7.71 8.47 -5.50
N PHE A 187 6.54 8.62 -6.10
CA PHE A 187 6.32 8.30 -7.51
C PHE A 187 6.73 9.43 -8.49
N GLY A 188 7.26 10.54 -8.01
CA GLY A 188 7.67 11.68 -8.83
C GLY A 188 6.49 12.52 -9.32
N THR A 189 6.62 13.09 -10.52
CA THR A 189 5.61 13.99 -11.10
C THR A 189 4.89 13.36 -12.29
N VAL A 190 3.64 13.75 -12.47
CA VAL A 190 2.78 13.40 -13.61
C VAL A 190 3.40 13.97 -14.90
N PRO A 191 3.69 13.14 -15.93
CA PRO A 191 4.17 13.62 -17.23
C PRO A 191 3.03 14.26 -18.04
N SER A 192 3.31 14.77 -19.24
CA SER A 192 2.26 15.31 -20.11
C SER A 192 1.35 14.23 -20.72
N ASN A 193 1.90 13.05 -20.97
CA ASN A 193 1.20 11.89 -21.51
C ASN A 193 1.89 10.60 -21.05
N ASP A 194 1.22 9.47 -21.25
CA ASP A 194 1.68 8.15 -20.81
C ASP A 194 2.59 7.42 -21.83
N GLY A 195 2.87 8.06 -22.98
CA GLY A 195 3.61 7.47 -24.09
C GLY A 195 2.77 6.56 -25.00
N ASN A 196 1.48 6.35 -24.70
CA ASN A 196 0.57 5.46 -25.44
C ASN A 196 -0.64 6.22 -26.03
N GLY A 197 -0.54 7.55 -26.14
CA GLY A 197 -1.59 8.39 -26.73
C GLY A 197 -2.60 8.95 -25.73
N HIS A 198 -2.42 8.73 -24.42
CA HIS A 198 -3.27 9.32 -23.39
C HIS A 198 -2.58 10.49 -22.70
N THR A 199 -3.27 11.63 -22.62
CA THR A 199 -2.78 12.83 -21.90
C THR A 199 -3.26 12.82 -20.45
N PHE A 200 -2.44 13.35 -19.55
CA PHE A 200 -2.83 13.59 -18.16
C PHE A 200 -3.47 14.96 -18.00
N GLN A 201 -4.40 15.07 -17.04
CA GLN A 201 -5.16 16.28 -16.77
C GLN A 201 -4.31 17.31 -15.99
N TYR A 202 -3.42 16.83 -15.12
CA TYR A 202 -2.62 17.66 -14.23
C TYR A 202 -1.11 17.43 -14.36
N PRO A 203 -0.50 17.64 -15.54
CA PRO A 203 0.93 17.42 -15.73
C PRO A 203 1.77 18.33 -14.84
N GLY A 204 2.88 17.79 -14.32
CA GLY A 204 3.80 18.49 -13.41
C GLY A 204 3.42 18.45 -11.93
N THR A 205 2.20 18.00 -11.60
CA THR A 205 1.81 17.70 -10.20
C THR A 205 2.47 16.41 -9.73
N LYS A 206 2.43 16.12 -8.43
CA LYS A 206 2.89 14.82 -7.90
C LYS A 206 1.91 13.72 -8.29
N TRP A 207 2.41 12.50 -8.44
CA TRP A 207 1.54 11.33 -8.47
C TRP A 207 0.92 11.08 -7.09
N GLU A 208 -0.38 10.79 -7.06
CA GLU A 208 -1.11 10.30 -5.89
C GLU A 208 -1.20 8.77 -5.97
N LEU A 209 -1.00 8.07 -4.86
CA LEU A 209 -1.30 6.64 -4.79
C LEU A 209 -2.81 6.44 -4.94
N SER A 210 -3.24 5.62 -5.89
CA SER A 210 -4.66 5.42 -6.17
C SER A 210 -5.24 4.19 -5.50
N GLY A 211 -4.42 3.14 -5.35
CA GLY A 211 -4.80 1.91 -4.69
C GLY A 211 -3.59 1.29 -4.01
N ASP A 212 -2.84 0.51 -4.77
CA ASP A 212 -1.98 -0.54 -4.20
C ASP A 212 -0.58 -0.53 -4.83
N VAL A 213 0.37 -1.15 -4.13
CA VAL A 213 1.77 -1.32 -4.47
C VAL A 213 2.13 -2.78 -4.28
N VAL A 214 2.77 -3.40 -5.27
CA VAL A 214 3.25 -4.78 -5.17
C VAL A 214 4.74 -4.86 -5.44
N PHE A 215 5.48 -5.65 -4.65
CA PHE A 215 6.88 -6.01 -4.91
C PHE A 215 7.07 -7.52 -5.01
N LEU A 216 7.90 -7.93 -5.98
CA LEU A 216 8.14 -9.33 -6.32
C LEU A 216 9.64 -9.57 -6.39
N ALA A 217 10.12 -10.64 -5.77
CA ALA A 217 11.54 -10.98 -5.67
C ALA A 217 12.15 -11.36 -7.03
N ASN A 218 11.35 -12.02 -7.87
CA ASN A 218 11.67 -12.36 -9.26
C ASN A 218 13.12 -12.89 -9.46
N GLY A 219 13.46 -13.94 -8.73
CA GLY A 219 14.77 -14.61 -8.86
C GLY A 219 15.96 -13.70 -8.53
N GLY A 220 15.79 -12.72 -7.63
CA GLY A 220 16.83 -11.76 -7.26
C GLY A 220 16.89 -10.50 -8.13
N ASN A 221 15.98 -10.36 -9.09
CA ASN A 221 15.82 -9.16 -9.93
C ASN A 221 14.47 -8.52 -9.64
N PRO A 222 14.34 -7.83 -8.49
CA PRO A 222 13.04 -7.47 -7.96
C PRO A 222 12.30 -6.50 -8.89
N VAL A 223 10.99 -6.70 -9.00
CA VAL A 223 10.09 -5.89 -9.82
C VAL A 223 9.01 -5.30 -8.90
N GLY A 224 8.58 -4.08 -9.19
CA GLY A 224 7.53 -3.42 -8.43
C GLY A 224 6.56 -2.70 -9.33
N PHE A 225 5.30 -2.65 -8.92
CA PHE A 225 4.24 -1.92 -9.60
C PHE A 225 3.40 -1.14 -8.59
N ALA A 226 2.77 -0.07 -9.04
CA ALA A 226 1.73 0.60 -8.29
C ALA A 226 0.65 1.17 -9.21
N THR A 227 -0.53 1.36 -8.65
CA THR A 227 -1.58 2.18 -9.26
C THR A 227 -1.52 3.59 -8.69
N VAL A 228 -1.45 4.57 -9.59
CA VAL A 228 -1.38 6.00 -9.26
C VAL A 228 -2.41 6.78 -10.07
N ARG A 229 -2.74 7.98 -9.62
CA ARG A 229 -3.63 8.91 -10.35
C ARG A 229 -3.07 10.32 -10.34
N ASP A 230 -3.42 11.08 -11.36
CA ASP A 230 -3.09 12.51 -11.41
C ASP A 230 -4.20 13.33 -10.77
N CYS A 231 -3.81 14.18 -9.83
CA CYS A 231 -4.70 15.06 -9.09
C CYS A 231 -4.18 16.49 -9.12
N GLN A 232 -5.08 17.47 -9.00
CA GLN A 232 -4.67 18.87 -9.01
C GLN A 232 -3.75 19.24 -7.84
N ASN A 233 -4.04 18.75 -6.62
CA ASN A 233 -3.32 19.10 -5.39
C ASN A 233 -3.10 17.87 -4.47
N PRO A 234 -2.23 16.91 -4.84
CA PRO A 234 -1.99 15.71 -4.04
C PRO A 234 -1.40 16.03 -2.65
N PRO A 235 -1.82 15.34 -1.57
CA PRO A 235 -2.91 14.37 -1.53
C PRO A 235 -4.29 15.05 -1.65
N SER A 236 -5.18 14.52 -2.48
CA SER A 236 -6.47 15.14 -2.82
C SER A 236 -7.62 14.13 -2.77
N ASP A 237 -8.74 14.53 -2.15
CA ASP A 237 -9.99 13.77 -2.18
C ASP A 237 -10.90 14.18 -3.37
N GLN A 238 -10.49 15.20 -4.12
CA GLN A 238 -11.26 15.82 -5.19
C GLN A 238 -10.37 16.14 -6.39
N ASN A 239 -10.97 16.33 -7.57
CA ASN A 239 -10.27 16.78 -8.78
C ASN A 239 -9.07 15.87 -9.13
N CYS A 240 -9.30 14.56 -9.06
CA CYS A 240 -8.41 13.53 -9.54
C CYS A 240 -8.99 12.90 -10.81
N SER A 241 -8.13 12.37 -11.66
CA SER A 241 -8.55 11.50 -12.77
C SER A 241 -9.26 10.26 -12.23
N ASP A 242 -10.37 9.88 -12.88
CA ASP A 242 -11.06 8.60 -12.64
C ASP A 242 -10.31 7.41 -13.28
N ASP A 243 -9.39 7.69 -14.20
CA ASP A 243 -8.50 6.69 -14.78
C ASP A 243 -7.24 6.57 -13.91
N ASP A 244 -7.06 5.41 -13.30
CA ASP A 244 -5.81 5.05 -12.67
C ASP A 244 -4.74 4.70 -13.71
N THR A 245 -3.48 4.84 -13.33
CA THR A 245 -2.30 4.63 -14.17
C THR A 245 -1.41 3.58 -13.53
N LEU A 246 -1.00 2.59 -14.31
CA LEU A 246 0.01 1.63 -13.88
C LEU A 246 1.40 2.25 -14.04
N ILE A 247 2.20 2.18 -12.98
CA ILE A 247 3.63 2.52 -13.02
C ILE A 247 4.48 1.31 -12.62
N GLU A 248 5.68 1.23 -13.19
CA GLU A 248 6.73 0.33 -12.71
C GLU A 248 7.63 1.10 -11.74
N ILE A 249 7.96 0.46 -10.62
CA ILE A 249 8.84 0.99 -9.58
C ILE A 249 10.26 0.46 -9.80
N ASP A 250 11.24 1.35 -9.66
CA ASP A 250 12.65 1.01 -9.60
C ASP A 250 12.97 0.50 -8.19
N VAL A 251 12.66 -0.78 -7.94
CA VAL A 251 12.79 -1.39 -6.60
C VAL A 251 14.20 -1.24 -6.01
N PRO A 252 15.31 -1.41 -6.76
CA PRO A 252 16.65 -1.12 -6.25
C PRO A 252 16.87 0.34 -5.80
N LYS A 253 16.11 1.32 -6.31
CA LYS A 253 16.20 2.71 -5.84
C LYS A 253 15.61 2.93 -4.45
N LEU A 254 14.79 2.02 -3.92
CA LEU A 254 14.17 2.20 -2.60
C LEU A 254 15.22 2.28 -1.47
N SER A 255 16.36 1.60 -1.59
CA SER A 255 17.44 1.65 -0.59
C SER A 255 18.50 2.72 -0.86
N THR A 256 18.52 3.32 -2.06
CA THR A 256 19.58 4.25 -2.48
C THR A 256 19.10 5.69 -2.72
N LYS A 257 17.79 5.91 -2.86
CA LYS A 257 17.15 7.21 -3.15
C LYS A 257 16.08 7.59 -2.12
N ILE A 258 16.48 7.61 -0.85
CA ILE A 258 15.63 8.04 0.27
C ILE A 258 14.96 9.40 -0.03
N GLY A 259 13.62 9.38 -0.12
CA GLY A 259 12.79 10.57 -0.38
C GLY A 259 12.75 11.06 -1.84
N GLY A 260 13.46 10.39 -2.76
CA GLY A 260 13.47 10.71 -4.19
C GLY A 260 12.39 9.98 -4.98
N ALA A 261 12.24 10.36 -6.26
CA ALA A 261 11.37 9.65 -7.19
C ALA A 261 11.93 8.24 -7.48
N VAL A 262 11.09 7.22 -7.32
CA VAL A 262 11.39 5.80 -7.56
C VAL A 262 10.64 5.20 -8.75
N THR A 263 9.86 5.99 -9.48
CA THR A 263 9.24 5.53 -10.72
C THR A 263 10.30 5.18 -11.76
N LYS A 264 10.25 3.94 -12.26
CA LYS A 264 11.08 3.44 -13.35
C LYS A 264 10.49 3.80 -14.70
N ALA A 265 9.20 3.52 -14.88
CA ALA A 265 8.47 3.79 -16.11
C ALA A 265 6.98 4.01 -15.84
N VAL A 266 6.35 4.87 -16.64
CA VAL A 266 4.89 4.94 -16.73
C VAL A 266 4.43 3.88 -17.74
N ARG A 267 3.67 2.89 -17.28
CA ARG A 267 3.19 1.81 -18.15
C ARG A 267 2.02 2.28 -18.99
N GLY A 268 1.05 2.92 -18.35
CA GLY A 268 0.00 3.67 -19.02
C GLY A 268 -1.28 3.76 -18.21
N LYS A 269 -2.24 4.53 -18.72
CA LYS A 269 -3.58 4.57 -18.12
C LYS A 269 -4.25 3.19 -18.23
N ILE A 270 -4.93 2.77 -17.16
CA ILE A 270 -5.68 1.52 -17.09
C ILE A 270 -7.06 1.74 -17.74
N VAL A 271 -7.03 1.91 -19.05
CA VAL A 271 -8.22 2.03 -19.90
C VAL A 271 -8.43 0.76 -20.71
N LYS A 272 -9.64 0.58 -21.23
CA LYS A 272 -9.98 -0.57 -22.06
C LYS A 272 -9.06 -0.68 -23.28
N ARG A 273 -8.40 -1.83 -23.40
CA ARG A 273 -7.57 -2.18 -24.55
C ARG A 273 -8.43 -2.41 -25.80
N ALA A 274 -7.89 -2.05 -26.95
CA ALA A 274 -8.50 -2.40 -28.22
C ALA A 274 -8.63 -3.93 -28.35
N GLY A 275 -9.82 -4.41 -28.70
CA GLY A 275 -10.11 -5.83 -28.89
C GLY A 275 -10.66 -6.57 -27.66
N CYS A 276 -10.76 -5.94 -26.49
CA CYS A 276 -11.51 -6.53 -25.38
C CYS A 276 -13.00 -6.61 -25.73
N THR A 277 -13.63 -7.74 -25.41
CA THR A 277 -15.02 -8.05 -25.77
C THR A 277 -16.03 -7.77 -24.65
N ASP A 278 -15.59 -7.18 -23.52
CA ASP A 278 -16.47 -6.82 -22.43
C ASP A 278 -17.35 -5.60 -22.75
N ASP A 279 -18.34 -5.30 -21.91
CA ASP A 279 -19.27 -4.19 -22.09
C ASP A 279 -18.89 -2.93 -21.29
N VAL A 280 -17.71 -2.90 -20.67
CA VAL A 280 -17.26 -1.73 -19.90
C VAL A 280 -16.90 -0.61 -20.87
N ALA A 281 -17.45 0.59 -20.64
CA ALA A 281 -17.18 1.75 -21.46
C ALA A 281 -16.00 2.55 -20.89
N GLY A 282 -14.91 2.65 -21.64
CA GLY A 282 -13.76 3.50 -21.30
C GLY A 282 -12.85 2.88 -20.23
N SER A 283 -13.12 3.18 -18.96
CA SER A 283 -12.25 2.85 -17.81
C SER A 283 -12.92 1.82 -16.89
N TYR A 284 -12.09 1.07 -16.17
CA TYR A 284 -12.52 0.01 -15.25
C TYR A 284 -12.72 0.49 -13.81
N ASP A 285 -13.02 1.78 -13.62
CA ASP A 285 -13.13 2.43 -12.30
C ASP A 285 -11.77 2.45 -11.56
N ASN A 286 -11.78 3.00 -10.35
CA ASN A 286 -10.66 3.09 -9.42
C ASN A 286 -10.09 1.70 -9.09
N MET A 287 -8.79 1.50 -9.32
CA MET A 287 -8.02 0.29 -9.04
C MET A 287 -7.40 0.37 -7.64
N TYR A 288 -8.11 -0.23 -6.68
CA TYR A 288 -7.72 -0.20 -5.27
C TYR A 288 -6.78 -1.33 -4.87
N GLY A 289 -6.73 -2.43 -5.63
CA GLY A 289 -5.80 -3.54 -5.39
C GLY A 289 -5.09 -3.97 -6.67
N ILE A 290 -3.85 -4.44 -6.56
CA ILE A 290 -3.11 -5.08 -7.64
C ILE A 290 -2.40 -6.36 -7.19
N GLY A 291 -2.42 -7.36 -8.06
CA GLY A 291 -1.54 -8.53 -7.97
C GLY A 291 -0.77 -8.70 -9.26
N ALA A 292 0.44 -9.26 -9.21
CA ALA A 292 1.17 -9.61 -10.43
C ALA A 292 1.63 -11.07 -10.39
N TRP A 293 1.43 -11.76 -11.52
CA TRP A 293 1.92 -13.11 -11.73
C TRP A 293 1.99 -13.46 -13.23
N GLY A 294 2.86 -14.39 -13.58
CA GLY A 294 3.04 -14.80 -14.97
C GLY A 294 3.54 -13.64 -15.82
N GLU A 295 2.77 -13.21 -16.81
CA GLU A 295 3.11 -12.08 -17.70
C GLU A 295 2.20 -10.87 -17.48
N LYS A 296 1.46 -10.84 -16.37
CA LYS A 296 0.33 -9.92 -16.18
C LYS A 296 0.36 -9.27 -14.80
N VAL A 297 -0.09 -8.03 -14.77
CA VAL A 297 -0.63 -7.38 -13.57
C VAL A 297 -2.14 -7.52 -13.64
N TYR A 298 -2.78 -7.72 -12.50
CA TYR A 298 -4.23 -7.78 -12.38
C TYR A 298 -4.70 -6.70 -11.41
N GLY A 299 -5.63 -5.87 -11.85
CA GLY A 299 -6.27 -4.84 -11.05
C GLY A 299 -7.58 -5.33 -10.44
N PHE A 300 -7.82 -4.95 -9.19
CA PHE A 300 -9.05 -5.16 -8.44
C PHE A 300 -9.73 -3.81 -8.23
N SER A 301 -10.86 -3.59 -8.90
CA SER A 301 -11.52 -2.28 -8.89
C SER A 301 -12.63 -2.15 -7.86
N ARG A 302 -12.98 -0.92 -7.49
CA ARG A 302 -14.11 -0.66 -6.58
C ARG A 302 -15.46 -1.11 -7.15
N ALA A 303 -15.58 -1.19 -8.48
CA ALA A 303 -16.76 -1.72 -9.17
C ALA A 303 -16.84 -3.26 -9.14
N GLY A 304 -15.85 -3.95 -8.57
CA GLY A 304 -15.79 -5.40 -8.49
C GLY A 304 -15.23 -6.07 -9.75
N TYR A 305 -14.45 -5.33 -10.54
CA TYR A 305 -13.77 -5.89 -11.70
C TYR A 305 -12.42 -6.50 -11.30
N LEU A 306 -12.13 -7.65 -11.90
CA LEU A 306 -10.77 -8.15 -12.10
C LEU A 306 -10.37 -7.84 -13.52
N VAL A 307 -9.32 -7.05 -13.68
CA VAL A 307 -8.83 -6.56 -14.97
C VAL A 307 -7.43 -7.09 -15.19
N ASP A 308 -7.12 -7.66 -16.36
CA ASP A 308 -5.74 -7.95 -16.72
C ASP A 308 -5.10 -6.72 -17.39
N VAL A 309 -4.03 -6.22 -16.80
CA VAL A 309 -3.36 -4.99 -17.20
C VAL A 309 -2.12 -5.31 -18.02
N ASP A 310 -1.98 -4.70 -19.19
CA ASP A 310 -0.83 -4.89 -20.07
C ASP A 310 0.42 -4.25 -19.46
N LEU A 311 1.52 -5.00 -19.47
CA LEU A 311 2.81 -4.50 -19.01
C LEU A 311 3.55 -3.64 -20.05
N VAL A 312 3.10 -3.64 -21.31
CA VAL A 312 3.61 -2.79 -22.39
C VAL A 312 3.02 -1.38 -22.27
N ASP A 313 1.70 -1.27 -22.30
CA ASP A 313 1.00 0.02 -22.46
C ASP A 313 0.03 0.38 -21.34
N GLY A 314 -0.09 -0.46 -20.30
CA GLY A 314 -0.98 -0.23 -19.16
C GLY A 314 -2.47 -0.45 -19.44
N SER A 315 -2.87 -0.77 -20.68
CA SER A 315 -4.28 -0.99 -21.02
C SER A 315 -4.83 -2.31 -20.46
N GLY A 316 -6.12 -2.36 -20.16
CA GLY A 316 -6.75 -3.52 -19.50
C GLY A 316 -7.83 -4.23 -20.31
N CYS A 317 -8.05 -5.53 -20.09
CA CYS A 317 -9.31 -6.21 -20.41
C CYS A 317 -10.02 -6.70 -19.14
N LEU A 318 -11.36 -6.69 -19.15
CA LEU A 318 -12.12 -7.32 -18.07
C LEU A 318 -11.90 -8.83 -18.13
N VAL A 319 -11.37 -9.40 -17.04
CA VAL A 319 -11.25 -10.84 -16.86
C VAL A 319 -12.53 -11.39 -16.24
N LYS A 320 -13.02 -10.71 -15.19
CA LYS A 320 -14.19 -11.14 -14.43
C LYS A 320 -14.84 -10.00 -13.66
N GLN A 321 -16.16 -10.07 -13.51
CA GLN A 321 -16.92 -9.19 -12.62
C GLN A 321 -17.42 -10.00 -11.41
N TYR A 322 -17.13 -9.51 -10.22
CA TYR A 322 -17.62 -10.03 -8.95
C TYR A 322 -18.71 -9.11 -8.41
N ASN A 323 -19.96 -9.42 -8.74
CA ASN A 323 -21.10 -8.59 -8.34
C ASN A 323 -21.13 -8.39 -6.82
N GLY A 324 -21.08 -7.13 -6.38
CA GLY A 324 -21.14 -6.74 -4.98
C GLY A 324 -19.78 -6.67 -4.25
N ALA A 325 -18.69 -7.17 -4.85
CA ALA A 325 -17.36 -7.02 -4.27
C ALA A 325 -16.83 -5.60 -4.56
N LYS A 326 -16.81 -4.74 -3.55
CA LYS A 326 -16.17 -3.43 -3.64
C LYS A 326 -14.74 -3.53 -3.12
N PHE A 327 -13.79 -3.84 -3.99
CA PHE A 327 -12.42 -4.06 -3.54
C PHE A 327 -11.80 -2.81 -2.92
N SER A 328 -10.93 -3.03 -1.94
CA SER A 328 -10.23 -1.99 -1.19
C SER A 328 -8.71 -2.15 -1.25
N GLY A 329 -8.23 -3.34 -1.60
CA GLY A 329 -6.82 -3.69 -1.65
C GLY A 329 -6.60 -5.14 -2.08
N ALA A 330 -5.35 -5.49 -2.33
CA ALA A 330 -4.94 -6.83 -2.70
C ALA A 330 -3.53 -7.12 -2.18
N GLY A 331 -3.19 -8.41 -2.06
CA GLY A 331 -1.87 -8.83 -1.61
C GLY A 331 -1.43 -10.08 -2.33
N VAL A 332 -0.16 -10.15 -2.70
CA VAL A 332 0.44 -11.34 -3.30
C VAL A 332 1.77 -11.62 -2.62
N THR A 333 2.10 -12.90 -2.46
CA THR A 333 3.39 -13.32 -1.94
C THR A 333 4.52 -12.76 -2.82
N THR A 334 5.59 -12.27 -2.21
CA THR A 334 6.76 -11.74 -2.92
C THR A 334 7.46 -12.75 -3.84
N ILE A 335 7.24 -14.05 -3.62
CA ILE A 335 7.78 -15.14 -4.43
C ILE A 335 6.92 -15.49 -5.66
N ALA A 336 5.83 -14.76 -5.91
CA ALA A 336 5.04 -14.98 -7.12
C ALA A 336 5.91 -14.71 -8.37
N PRO A 337 5.91 -15.63 -9.35
CA PRO A 337 6.72 -15.47 -10.54
C PRO A 337 6.12 -14.38 -11.42
N ILE A 338 6.94 -13.50 -11.95
CA ILE A 338 6.53 -12.45 -12.89
C ILE A 338 7.59 -12.36 -13.99
N VAL A 339 7.14 -12.27 -15.23
CA VAL A 339 7.99 -11.91 -16.37
C VAL A 339 8.13 -10.39 -16.31
N PRO A 340 9.35 -9.86 -16.16
CA PRO A 340 9.56 -8.41 -16.14
C PRO A 340 8.93 -7.75 -17.36
N PRO A 341 8.38 -6.55 -17.18
CA PRO A 341 7.81 -5.82 -18.30
C PRO A 341 8.92 -5.47 -19.31
N PRO A 342 8.60 -5.32 -20.60
CA PRO A 342 9.60 -4.93 -21.59
C PRO A 342 10.20 -3.55 -21.26
N PRO A 343 11.45 -3.28 -21.68
CA PRO A 343 12.08 -1.98 -21.48
C PRO A 343 11.25 -0.84 -22.08
N LYS A 344 11.22 0.30 -21.38
CA LYS A 344 10.72 1.59 -21.85
C LYS A 344 11.82 2.64 -21.73
#